data_AF-A0AA49Q927-F1
#
_entry.id   AF-A0AA49Q927-F1
#
_cell.length_a   1.000
_cell.length_b   1.000
_cell.length_c   1.000
_cell.angle_alpha   90.00
_cell.angle_beta   90.00
_cell.angle_gamma   90.00
#
_symmetry.space_group_name_H-M   'P 1'
#
loop_
_entity.id
_entity.type
_entity.pdbx_description
1 polymer ?
#
loop_
_entity_poly.entity_id
_entity_poly.type
_entity_poly.pdbx_seq_one_letter_code
_entity_poly.pdbx_strand_id
1 'polypeptide(L)'
;MTKEAPRDVFRAACDALASRLEEAGFRYARSKARATRHASDFSHHVTFHSSRYNHAGHSVVLAISVAIHSDTLCAWRTLRQLPDASGTLLASHLGNLDTPWGWRQWNLADAKSRPVALAESWEQISRVALPLFARFTSAHGALQALLDPENGSVAPVNAIEFAFACERPELAQRYLVELLQVRPRVKELLAAERESRARVPEHARNASIAKQLAWCIQTYDLSLPTAAT
;
A
#
# COMPACT_ATOMS: atom_id res chain seq x y z
N MET A 1 38.36 17.11 -3.94
CA MET A 1 36.89 17.26 -4.03
C MET A 1 36.30 16.95 -2.68
N THR A 2 35.61 17.91 -2.05
CA THR A 2 34.95 17.70 -0.76
C THR A 2 33.75 16.77 -0.98
N LYS A 3 33.69 15.65 -0.26
CA LYS A 3 32.58 14.70 -0.38
C LYS A 3 31.34 15.28 0.32
N GLU A 4 30.22 15.36 -0.38
CA GLU A 4 28.93 15.79 0.22
C GLU A 4 28.50 14.81 1.32
N ALA A 5 27.91 15.34 2.41
CA ALA A 5 27.37 14.50 3.46
C ALA A 5 26.13 13.75 2.93
N PRO A 6 26.03 12.41 3.09
CA PRO A 6 24.90 11.61 2.58
C PRO A 6 23.53 12.12 3.02
N ARG A 7 23.44 12.64 4.26
CA ARG A 7 22.21 13.22 4.80
C ARG A 7 21.74 14.41 3.99
N ASP A 8 22.66 15.27 3.59
CA ASP A 8 22.35 16.50 2.86
C ASP A 8 21.98 16.17 1.41
N VAL A 9 22.69 15.24 0.78
CA VAL A 9 22.33 14.69 -0.55
C VAL A 9 20.93 14.09 -0.55
N PHE A 10 20.62 13.24 0.44
CA PHE A 10 19.30 12.63 0.56
C PHE A 10 18.19 13.66 0.78
N ARG A 11 18.42 14.66 1.64
CA ARG A 11 17.45 15.74 1.90
C ARG A 11 17.19 16.59 0.67
N ALA A 12 18.24 17.01 -0.03
CA ALA A 12 18.13 17.79 -1.25
C ALA A 12 17.33 17.02 -2.33
N ALA A 13 17.56 15.71 -2.45
CA ALA A 13 16.77 14.85 -3.33
C ALA A 13 15.29 14.78 -2.92
N CYS A 14 14.99 14.65 -1.63
CA CYS A 14 13.61 14.66 -1.15
C CYS A 14 12.92 15.99 -1.40
N ASP A 15 13.60 17.12 -1.17
CA ASP A 15 13.07 18.46 -1.44
C ASP A 15 12.77 18.65 -2.94
N ALA A 16 13.65 18.15 -3.82
CA ALA A 16 13.45 18.21 -5.27
C ALA A 16 12.22 17.39 -5.73
N LEU A 17 12.05 16.17 -5.22
CA LEU A 17 10.87 15.35 -5.52
C LEU A 17 9.59 15.90 -4.90
N ALA A 18 9.69 16.43 -3.67
CA ALA A 18 8.59 17.04 -2.97
C ALA A 18 8.04 18.27 -3.70
N SER A 19 8.92 19.11 -4.26
CA SER A 19 8.51 20.29 -5.03
C SER A 19 7.59 19.91 -6.20
N ARG A 20 7.88 18.80 -6.89
CA ARG A 20 7.01 18.27 -7.97
C ARG A 20 5.71 17.66 -7.43
N LEU A 21 5.74 17.04 -6.26
CA LEU A 21 4.52 16.54 -5.60
C LEU A 21 3.61 17.68 -5.12
N GLU A 22 4.16 18.83 -4.74
CA GLU A 22 3.39 20.02 -4.36
C GLU A 22 2.55 20.54 -5.52
N GLU A 23 3.06 20.46 -6.77
CA GLU A 23 2.27 20.74 -7.99
C GLU A 23 1.06 19.81 -8.13
N ALA A 24 1.15 18.58 -7.60
CA ALA A 24 0.05 17.62 -7.55
C ALA A 24 -0.83 17.74 -6.28
N GLY A 25 -0.67 18.81 -5.50
CA GLY A 25 -1.46 19.12 -4.32
C GLY A 25 -1.02 18.43 -3.03
N PHE A 26 0.19 17.85 -2.99
CA PHE A 26 0.74 17.29 -1.75
C PHE A 26 1.35 18.40 -0.87
N ARG A 27 1.36 18.16 0.44
CA ARG A 27 2.13 18.93 1.42
C ARG A 27 3.31 18.10 1.91
N TYR A 28 4.52 18.64 1.85
CA TYR A 28 5.72 17.93 2.27
C TYR A 28 6.14 18.24 3.73
N ALA A 29 6.36 17.17 4.50
CA ALA A 29 6.88 17.23 5.86
C ALA A 29 8.33 16.71 5.89
N ARG A 30 9.30 17.65 5.84
CA ARG A 30 10.75 17.37 5.88
C ARG A 30 11.19 16.46 7.03
N SER A 31 10.61 16.62 8.22
CA SER A 31 10.96 15.84 9.42
C SER A 31 10.68 14.35 9.28
N LYS A 32 9.69 13.98 8.45
CA LYS A 32 9.28 12.59 8.19
C LYS A 32 9.67 12.12 6.79
N ALA A 33 10.30 12.97 5.98
CA ALA A 33 10.54 12.76 4.56
C ALA A 33 9.29 12.22 3.84
N ARG A 34 8.13 12.82 4.12
CA ARG A 34 6.83 12.36 3.64
C ARG A 34 6.03 13.50 3.02
N ALA A 35 5.48 13.26 1.84
CA ALA A 35 4.48 14.11 1.22
C ALA A 35 3.08 13.51 1.42
N THR A 36 2.12 14.33 1.83
CA THR A 36 0.74 13.92 2.09
C THR A 36 -0.25 14.77 1.29
N ARG A 37 -1.24 14.15 0.66
CA ARG A 37 -2.39 14.83 0.03
C ARG A 37 -3.67 14.25 0.58
N HIS A 38 -4.59 15.10 1.03
CA HIS A 38 -5.93 14.69 1.44
C HIS A 38 -6.90 14.80 0.25
N ALA A 39 -7.81 13.83 0.14
CA ALA A 39 -8.83 13.79 -0.90
C ALA A 39 -10.10 13.16 -0.31
N SER A 40 -11.02 13.99 0.16
CA SER A 40 -12.25 13.54 0.84
C SER A 40 -11.89 12.62 2.04
N ASP A 41 -12.43 11.39 2.06
CA ASP A 41 -12.15 10.34 3.05
C ASP A 41 -10.70 9.82 3.06
N PHE A 42 -9.91 10.12 2.02
CA PHE A 42 -8.62 9.51 1.82
C PHE A 42 -7.45 10.42 2.13
N SER A 43 -6.38 9.82 2.63
CA SER A 43 -5.05 10.44 2.67
C SER A 43 -4.05 9.61 1.86
N HIS A 44 -3.35 10.29 0.96
CA HIS A 44 -2.34 9.73 0.07
C HIS A 44 -0.96 10.11 0.58
N HIS A 45 -0.11 9.12 0.78
CA HIS A 45 1.24 9.29 1.30
C HIS A 45 2.27 8.84 0.28
N VAL A 46 3.30 9.66 0.06
CA VAL A 46 4.56 9.28 -0.57
C VAL A 46 5.66 9.49 0.47
N THR A 47 6.34 8.41 0.87
CA THR A 47 7.41 8.45 1.88
C THR A 47 8.74 8.08 1.23
N PHE A 48 9.75 8.91 1.46
CA PHE A 48 11.12 8.70 1.01
C PHE A 48 11.93 8.06 2.13
N HIS A 49 12.59 6.94 1.81
CA HIS A 49 13.41 6.17 2.73
C HIS A 49 14.88 6.30 2.38
N SER A 50 15.70 6.48 3.40
CA SER A 50 17.15 6.45 3.32
C SER A 50 17.68 5.10 3.81
N SER A 51 18.95 4.82 3.56
CA SER A 51 19.63 3.62 4.09
C SER A 51 20.62 3.99 5.20
N ARG A 52 20.67 3.17 6.25
CA ARG A 52 21.71 3.25 7.29
C ARG A 52 23.12 2.96 6.77
N TYR A 53 23.23 2.39 5.57
CA TYR A 53 24.50 2.02 4.93
C TYR A 53 25.01 3.08 3.94
N ASN A 54 24.43 4.27 3.94
CA ASN A 54 24.88 5.36 3.08
C ASN A 54 26.31 5.80 3.42
N HIS A 55 27.13 5.99 2.39
CA HIS A 55 28.54 6.38 2.49
C HIS A 55 28.86 7.53 1.54
N ALA A 56 29.49 8.58 2.05
CA ALA A 56 29.86 9.77 1.29
C ALA A 56 30.68 9.41 0.04
N GLY A 57 30.21 9.86 -1.13
CA GLY A 57 30.85 9.63 -2.43
C GLY A 57 30.77 8.19 -2.97
N HIS A 58 30.04 7.28 -2.32
CA HIS A 58 29.86 5.90 -2.82
C HIS A 58 28.39 5.49 -2.91
N SER A 59 27.60 5.72 -1.86
CA SER A 59 26.22 5.29 -1.80
C SER A 59 25.35 6.26 -1.01
N VAL A 60 24.29 6.76 -1.65
CA VAL A 60 23.21 7.50 -1.01
C VAL A 60 21.91 6.95 -1.56
N VAL A 61 21.34 5.98 -0.87
CA VAL A 61 20.14 5.26 -1.30
C VAL A 61 18.89 6.11 -1.06
N LEU A 62 18.06 6.19 -2.08
CA LEU A 62 16.66 6.61 -2.03
C LEU A 62 15.78 5.40 -2.37
N ALA A 63 14.82 5.10 -1.50
CA ALA A 63 13.71 4.19 -1.79
C ALA A 63 12.39 4.91 -1.52
N ILE A 64 11.31 4.48 -2.19
CA ILE A 64 10.01 5.16 -2.11
C ILE A 64 8.93 4.15 -1.75
N SER A 65 8.10 4.50 -0.78
CA SER A 65 6.86 3.79 -0.48
C SER A 65 5.66 4.71 -0.64
N VAL A 66 4.52 4.12 -0.96
CA VAL A 66 3.24 4.82 -0.99
C VAL A 66 2.26 4.17 -0.05
N ALA A 67 1.35 4.97 0.48
CA ALA A 67 0.22 4.47 1.26
C ALA A 67 -1.05 5.26 1.00
N ILE A 68 -2.19 4.59 1.18
CA ILE A 68 -3.52 5.15 1.11
C ILE A 68 -4.22 4.79 2.41
N HIS A 69 -4.75 5.80 3.10
CA HIS A 69 -5.57 5.60 4.29
C HIS A 69 -6.98 6.15 4.08
N SER A 70 -7.96 5.58 4.76
CA SER A 70 -9.37 6.00 4.82
C SER A 70 -9.75 6.32 6.27
N ASP A 71 -10.34 7.49 6.47
CA ASP A 71 -10.87 7.90 7.78
C ASP A 71 -12.10 7.06 8.16
N THR A 72 -12.96 6.72 7.19
CA THR A 72 -14.10 5.81 7.34
C THR A 72 -13.67 4.45 7.85
N LEU A 73 -12.62 3.86 7.26
CA LEU A 73 -12.09 2.56 7.72
C LEU A 73 -11.51 2.67 9.14
N CYS A 74 -10.77 3.75 9.42
CA CYS A 74 -10.20 4.03 10.73
C CYS A 74 -11.30 4.09 11.81
N ALA A 75 -12.35 4.87 11.56
CA ALA A 75 -13.49 5.03 12.46
C ALA A 75 -14.23 3.70 12.68
N TRP A 76 -14.48 2.95 11.60
CA TRP A 76 -15.16 1.66 11.68
C TRP A 76 -14.35 0.62 12.48
N ARG A 77 -13.03 0.53 12.26
CA ARG A 77 -12.13 -0.37 13.01
C ARG A 77 -12.09 0.01 14.50
N THR A 78 -12.05 1.30 14.79
CA THR A 78 -12.08 1.83 16.17
C THR A 78 -13.39 1.47 16.87
N LEU A 79 -14.53 1.69 16.22
CA LEU A 79 -15.85 1.37 16.76
C LEU A 79 -16.00 -0.12 17.06
N ARG A 80 -15.45 -0.98 16.19
CA ARG A 80 -15.43 -2.44 16.34
C ARG A 80 -14.38 -2.94 17.34
N GLN A 81 -13.58 -2.05 17.92
CA GLN A 81 -12.47 -2.37 18.82
C GLN A 81 -11.49 -3.39 18.22
N LEU A 82 -11.24 -3.30 16.91
CA LEU A 82 -10.28 -4.18 16.26
C LEU A 82 -8.85 -3.82 16.71
N PRO A 83 -7.93 -4.80 16.83
CA PRO A 83 -6.58 -4.56 17.36
C PRO A 83 -5.77 -3.50 16.60
N ASP A 84 -6.05 -3.32 15.32
CA ASP A 84 -5.47 -2.29 14.49
C ASP A 84 -6.56 -1.32 14.03
N ALA A 85 -6.54 -0.14 14.68
CA ALA A 85 -7.41 0.99 14.38
C ALA A 85 -6.92 1.85 13.21
N SER A 86 -5.87 1.44 12.48
CA SER A 86 -5.38 2.22 11.34
C SER A 86 -6.41 2.26 10.20
N GLY A 87 -6.50 3.40 9.52
CA GLY A 87 -7.25 3.52 8.27
C GLY A 87 -6.54 2.94 7.04
N THR A 88 -5.46 2.18 7.19
CA THR A 88 -4.61 1.78 6.06
C THR A 88 -5.36 0.85 5.11
N LEU A 89 -5.53 1.29 3.86
CA LEU A 89 -6.09 0.50 2.76
C LEU A 89 -4.98 -0.21 1.99
N LEU A 90 -3.95 0.55 1.61
CA LEU A 90 -2.79 0.07 0.87
C LEU A 90 -1.52 0.70 1.46
N ALA A 91 -0.46 -0.08 1.60
CA ALA A 91 0.88 0.41 1.88
C ALA A 91 1.88 -0.51 1.19
N SER A 92 2.71 0.03 0.30
CA SER A 92 3.68 -0.77 -0.46
C SER A 92 4.89 0.06 -0.90
N HIS A 93 5.99 -0.61 -1.22
CA HIS A 93 7.08 0.02 -1.94
C HIS A 93 6.66 0.29 -3.39
N LEU A 94 7.06 1.44 -3.92
CA LEU A 94 6.63 1.89 -5.24
C LEU A 94 6.99 0.87 -6.34
N GLY A 95 8.17 0.25 -6.25
CA GLY A 95 8.60 -0.77 -7.20
C GLY A 95 7.77 -2.07 -7.18
N ASN A 96 7.04 -2.34 -6.10
CA ASN A 96 6.13 -3.50 -6.03
C ASN A 96 4.78 -3.23 -6.71
N LEU A 97 4.50 -1.97 -7.04
CA LEU A 97 3.25 -1.55 -7.71
C LEU A 97 3.37 -1.49 -9.24
N ASP A 98 4.58 -1.71 -9.77
CA ASP A 98 4.89 -1.61 -11.20
C ASP A 98 5.30 -2.98 -11.73
N THR A 99 4.96 -3.30 -12.98
CA THR A 99 5.39 -4.55 -13.63
C THR A 99 6.68 -4.32 -14.45
N PRO A 100 7.69 -5.20 -14.35
CA PRO A 100 7.79 -6.33 -13.44
C PRO A 100 7.96 -5.88 -11.97
N TRP A 101 7.33 -6.61 -11.05
CA TRP A 101 7.37 -6.31 -9.63
C TRP A 101 8.80 -6.43 -9.10
N GLY A 102 9.24 -5.46 -8.31
CA GLY A 102 10.54 -5.57 -7.65
C GLY A 102 10.88 -4.40 -6.77
N TRP A 103 11.75 -4.67 -5.79
CA TRP A 103 12.34 -3.61 -4.98
C TRP A 103 13.13 -2.65 -5.88
N ARG A 104 12.78 -1.36 -5.84
CA ARG A 104 13.50 -0.31 -6.57
C ARG A 104 14.11 0.70 -5.61
N GLN A 105 15.32 1.08 -5.93
CA GLN A 105 16.10 2.07 -5.20
C GLN A 105 17.00 2.82 -6.17
N TRP A 106 17.32 4.07 -5.84
CA TRP A 106 18.18 4.94 -6.62
C TRP A 106 19.40 5.33 -5.81
N ASN A 107 20.58 5.37 -6.43
CA ASN A 107 21.80 5.88 -5.81
C ASN A 107 22.02 7.34 -6.20
N LEU A 108 22.08 8.22 -5.21
CA LEU A 108 22.20 9.67 -5.36
C LEU A 108 23.62 10.20 -5.10
N ALA A 109 24.57 9.29 -4.81
CA ALA A 109 25.91 9.67 -4.34
C ALA A 109 26.70 10.49 -5.36
N ASP A 110 26.62 10.12 -6.64
CA ASP A 110 27.33 10.80 -7.71
C ASP A 110 26.53 11.99 -8.25
N ALA A 111 27.10 13.19 -8.15
CA ALA A 111 26.46 14.43 -8.60
C ALA A 111 26.15 14.44 -10.11
N LYS A 112 26.91 13.70 -10.93
CA LYS A 112 26.67 13.63 -12.39
C LYS A 112 25.45 12.80 -12.75
N SER A 113 25.27 11.65 -12.11
CA SER A 113 24.13 10.74 -12.34
C SER A 113 22.90 11.05 -11.49
N ARG A 114 23.04 11.82 -10.40
CA ARG A 114 21.93 12.21 -9.50
C ARG A 114 20.72 12.81 -10.23
N PRO A 115 20.85 13.74 -11.21
CA PRO A 115 19.68 14.26 -11.93
C PRO A 115 18.89 13.18 -12.68
N VAL A 116 19.57 12.17 -13.23
CA VAL A 116 18.93 11.02 -13.91
C VAL A 116 18.15 10.19 -12.91
N ALA A 117 18.77 9.85 -11.76
CA ALA A 117 18.10 9.13 -10.68
C ALA A 117 16.84 9.86 -10.14
N LEU A 118 16.89 11.19 -10.05
CA LEU A 118 15.74 12.02 -9.67
C LEU A 118 14.65 12.03 -10.76
N ALA A 119 15.03 12.07 -12.03
CA ALA A 119 14.08 12.00 -13.14
C ALA A 119 13.37 10.65 -13.19
N GLU A 120 14.10 9.54 -13.07
CA GLU A 120 13.54 8.18 -13.05
C GLU A 120 12.63 7.92 -11.84
N SER A 121 13.05 8.38 -10.65
CA SER A 121 12.20 8.27 -9.46
C SER A 121 10.91 9.07 -9.58
N TRP A 122 10.98 10.29 -10.15
CA TRP A 122 9.79 11.06 -10.47
C TRP A 122 8.90 10.38 -11.52
N GLU A 123 9.48 9.86 -12.60
CA GLU A 123 8.76 9.13 -13.64
C GLU A 123 7.96 7.99 -13.02
N GLN A 124 8.57 7.20 -12.12
CA GLN A 124 7.86 6.16 -11.38
C GLN A 124 6.72 6.69 -10.52
N ILE A 125 6.92 7.76 -9.75
CA ILE A 125 5.85 8.37 -8.95
C ILE A 125 4.69 8.79 -9.86
N SER A 126 5.00 9.50 -10.95
CA SER A 126 4.00 10.08 -11.85
C SER A 126 3.24 9.03 -12.65
N ARG A 127 3.92 7.94 -13.07
CA ARG A 127 3.31 6.86 -13.86
C ARG A 127 2.53 5.85 -13.01
N VAL A 128 2.94 5.64 -11.76
CA VAL A 128 2.39 4.55 -10.92
C VAL A 128 1.60 5.09 -9.73
N ALA A 129 2.21 5.94 -8.90
CA ALA A 129 1.59 6.39 -7.65
C ALA A 129 0.43 7.36 -7.90
N LEU A 130 0.62 8.39 -8.74
CA LEU A 130 -0.40 9.41 -8.96
C LEU A 130 -1.69 8.84 -9.60
N PRO A 131 -1.62 7.98 -10.63
CA PRO A 131 -2.82 7.35 -11.19
C PRO A 131 -3.50 6.40 -10.19
N LEU A 132 -2.72 5.68 -9.38
CA LEU A 132 -3.28 4.87 -8.30
C LEU A 132 -4.07 5.74 -7.34
N PHE A 133 -3.50 6.86 -6.85
CA PHE A 133 -4.20 7.78 -5.94
C PHE A 133 -5.46 8.40 -6.55
N ALA A 134 -5.50 8.61 -7.86
CA ALA A 134 -6.70 9.15 -8.52
C ALA A 134 -7.92 8.21 -8.39
N ARG A 135 -7.70 6.89 -8.25
CA ARG A 135 -8.75 5.90 -7.99
C ARG A 135 -9.33 6.01 -6.57
N PHE A 136 -8.61 6.63 -5.63
CA PHE A 136 -8.99 6.77 -4.22
C PHE A 136 -9.42 8.20 -3.88
N THR A 137 -10.44 8.67 -4.59
CA THR A 137 -11.05 9.99 -4.37
C THR A 137 -12.51 9.90 -3.94
N SER A 138 -13.10 8.70 -4.02
CA SER A 138 -14.45 8.37 -3.56
C SER A 138 -14.50 6.92 -3.06
N ALA A 139 -15.46 6.61 -2.20
CA ALA A 139 -15.68 5.23 -1.74
C ALA A 139 -15.95 4.27 -2.91
N HIS A 140 -16.73 4.71 -3.91
CA HIS A 140 -17.01 3.91 -5.10
C HIS A 140 -15.73 3.58 -5.90
N GLY A 141 -14.92 4.59 -6.22
CA GLY A 141 -13.66 4.40 -6.95
C GLY A 141 -12.66 3.54 -6.17
N ALA A 142 -12.57 3.76 -4.84
CA ALA A 142 -11.73 2.97 -3.97
C ALA A 142 -12.17 1.49 -3.92
N LEU A 143 -13.47 1.21 -3.81
CA LEU A 143 -13.99 -0.16 -3.88
C LEU A 143 -13.71 -0.80 -5.23
N GLN A 144 -13.92 -0.10 -6.35
CA GLN A 144 -13.53 -0.61 -7.67
C GLN A 144 -12.03 -0.92 -7.75
N ALA A 145 -11.18 -0.12 -7.10
CA ALA A 145 -9.74 -0.31 -7.12
C ALA A 145 -9.24 -1.43 -6.20
N LEU A 146 -9.86 -1.59 -5.03
CA LEU A 146 -9.49 -2.59 -4.03
C LEU A 146 -10.00 -3.98 -4.41
N LEU A 147 -11.18 -4.04 -5.05
CA LEU A 147 -11.83 -5.29 -5.44
C LEU A 147 -11.39 -5.77 -6.82
N ASP A 148 -10.45 -5.07 -7.45
CA ASP A 148 -9.79 -5.48 -8.69
C ASP A 148 -8.86 -6.68 -8.39
N PRO A 149 -9.18 -7.89 -8.86
CA PRO A 149 -8.41 -9.09 -8.54
C PRO A 149 -6.97 -9.05 -9.08
N GLU A 150 -6.73 -8.25 -10.12
CA GLU A 150 -5.41 -8.03 -10.72
C GLU A 150 -4.57 -7.04 -9.91
N ASN A 151 -5.19 -6.28 -9.00
CA ASN A 151 -4.48 -5.39 -8.08
C ASN A 151 -3.82 -6.20 -6.94
N GLY A 152 -2.71 -6.86 -7.28
CA GLY A 152 -1.91 -7.75 -6.44
C GLY A 152 -1.43 -7.19 -5.11
N SER A 153 -1.40 -5.87 -4.97
CA SER A 153 -0.73 -5.17 -3.87
C SER A 153 -1.63 -4.79 -2.70
N VAL A 154 -2.94 -5.02 -2.80
CA VAL A 154 -3.90 -4.74 -1.73
C VAL A 154 -4.02 -5.97 -0.84
N ALA A 155 -3.89 -5.79 0.48
CA ALA A 155 -4.21 -6.83 1.45
C ALA A 155 -5.73 -7.12 1.40
N PRO A 156 -6.18 -8.34 1.03
CA PRO A 156 -7.60 -8.62 0.83
C PRO A 156 -8.50 -8.30 2.03
N VAL A 157 -7.96 -8.44 3.25
CA VAL A 157 -8.65 -8.05 4.49
C VAL A 157 -9.04 -6.57 4.50
N ASN A 158 -8.18 -5.67 4.02
CA ASN A 158 -8.48 -4.24 4.00
C ASN A 158 -9.61 -3.93 3.01
N ALA A 159 -9.63 -4.62 1.86
CA ALA A 159 -10.69 -4.45 0.85
C ALA A 159 -12.04 -4.93 1.39
N ILE A 160 -12.08 -6.10 2.04
CA ILE A 160 -13.28 -6.66 2.68
C ILE A 160 -13.79 -5.72 3.78
N GLU A 161 -12.94 -5.33 4.72
CA GLU A 161 -13.33 -4.46 5.81
C GLU A 161 -13.77 -3.07 5.34
N PHE A 162 -13.13 -2.53 4.30
CA PHE A 162 -13.56 -1.26 3.73
C PHE A 162 -14.95 -1.34 3.11
N ALA A 163 -15.29 -2.45 2.45
CA ALA A 163 -16.65 -2.67 1.96
C ALA A 163 -17.68 -2.71 3.11
N PHE A 164 -17.35 -3.34 4.24
CA PHE A 164 -18.20 -3.27 5.45
C PHE A 164 -18.28 -1.85 6.02
N ALA A 165 -17.16 -1.12 6.07
CA ALA A 165 -17.11 0.25 6.57
C ALA A 165 -17.94 1.21 5.71
N CYS A 166 -18.08 0.93 4.41
CA CYS A 166 -18.96 1.67 3.50
C CYS A 166 -20.41 1.15 3.44
N GLU A 167 -20.80 0.23 4.34
CA GLU A 167 -22.14 -0.38 4.37
C GLU A 167 -22.50 -1.16 3.08
N ARG A 168 -21.49 -1.77 2.44
CA ARG A 168 -21.62 -2.57 1.21
C ARG A 168 -21.12 -4.01 1.39
N PRO A 169 -21.65 -4.79 2.36
CA PRO A 169 -21.17 -6.15 2.64
C PRO A 169 -21.30 -7.10 1.44
N GLU A 170 -22.25 -6.87 0.54
CA GLU A 170 -22.43 -7.65 -0.69
C GLU A 170 -21.21 -7.55 -1.62
N LEU A 171 -20.50 -6.41 -1.61
CA LEU A 171 -19.29 -6.22 -2.39
C LEU A 171 -18.10 -6.99 -1.80
N ALA A 172 -18.02 -7.10 -0.46
CA ALA A 172 -17.03 -7.95 0.20
C ALA A 172 -17.23 -9.42 -0.18
N GLN A 173 -18.48 -9.88 -0.16
CA GLN A 173 -18.85 -11.25 -0.55
C GLN A 173 -18.48 -11.54 -2.01
N ARG A 174 -18.81 -10.64 -2.94
CA ARG A 174 -18.48 -10.82 -4.36
C ARG A 174 -16.97 -10.86 -4.58
N TYR A 175 -16.22 -9.94 -3.97
CA TYR A 175 -14.77 -9.91 -4.08
C TYR A 175 -14.10 -11.17 -3.55
N LEU A 176 -14.56 -11.71 -2.41
CA LEU A 176 -14.03 -12.97 -1.89
C LEU A 176 -14.17 -14.10 -2.92
N VAL A 177 -15.34 -14.20 -3.58
CA VAL A 177 -15.58 -15.23 -4.60
C VAL A 177 -14.65 -15.04 -5.80
N GLU A 178 -14.59 -13.83 -6.35
CA GLU A 178 -13.75 -13.50 -7.51
C GLU A 178 -12.26 -13.71 -7.21
N LEU A 179 -11.79 -13.28 -6.04
CA LEU A 179 -10.40 -13.47 -5.59
C LEU A 179 -10.01 -14.95 -5.53
N LEU A 180 -10.90 -15.82 -5.05
CA LEU A 180 -10.63 -17.25 -4.96
C LEU A 180 -10.67 -17.94 -6.33
N GLN A 181 -11.38 -17.37 -7.31
CA GLN A 181 -11.36 -17.85 -8.70
C GLN A 181 -10.07 -17.47 -9.41
N VAL A 182 -9.62 -16.22 -9.29
CA VAL A 182 -8.41 -15.73 -9.96
C VAL A 182 -7.12 -16.17 -9.26
N ARG A 183 -7.18 -16.57 -7.98
CA ARG A 183 -6.02 -17.03 -7.21
C ARG A 183 -6.23 -18.43 -6.61
N PRO A 184 -6.20 -19.51 -7.43
CA PRO A 184 -6.42 -20.88 -6.97
C PRO A 184 -5.51 -21.29 -5.80
N ARG A 185 -4.26 -20.82 -5.78
CA ARG A 185 -3.33 -21.11 -4.67
C ARG A 185 -3.81 -20.54 -3.33
N VAL A 186 -4.45 -19.37 -3.32
CA VAL A 186 -5.03 -18.79 -2.11
C VAL A 186 -6.20 -19.65 -1.63
N LYS A 187 -7.02 -20.17 -2.55
CA LYS A 187 -8.13 -21.09 -2.26
C LYS A 187 -7.65 -22.39 -1.61
N GLU A 188 -6.59 -23.00 -2.14
CA GLU A 188 -5.98 -24.21 -1.55
C GLU A 188 -5.49 -23.97 -0.12
N LEU A 189 -4.73 -22.89 0.08
CA LEU A 189 -4.20 -22.55 1.39
C LEU A 189 -5.32 -22.23 2.38
N LEU A 190 -6.38 -21.54 1.94
CA LEU A 190 -7.54 -21.24 2.77
C LEU A 190 -8.27 -22.52 3.22
N ALA A 191 -8.38 -23.54 2.35
CA ALA A 191 -8.96 -24.82 2.73
C ALA A 191 -8.13 -25.51 3.84
N ALA A 192 -6.80 -25.55 3.68
CA ALA A 192 -5.89 -26.12 4.67
C ALA A 192 -5.95 -25.39 6.04
N GLU A 193 -6.03 -24.06 6.03
CA GLU A 193 -6.16 -23.28 7.27
C GLU A 193 -7.45 -23.60 8.03
N ARG A 194 -8.57 -23.83 7.32
CA ARG A 194 -9.85 -24.20 7.95
C ARG A 194 -9.85 -25.60 8.54
N GLU A 195 -9.19 -26.55 7.87
CA GLU A 195 -9.04 -27.92 8.37
C GLU A 195 -8.22 -27.99 9.66
N SER A 196 -7.24 -27.09 9.81
CA SER A 196 -6.37 -27.07 10.98
C SER A 196 -7.11 -26.83 12.32
N ARG A 197 -8.33 -26.29 12.30
CA ARG A 197 -9.15 -25.89 13.47
C ARG A 197 -8.42 -25.02 14.51
N ALA A 198 -7.21 -24.55 14.19
CA ALA A 198 -6.48 -23.65 15.06
C ALA A 198 -7.28 -22.35 15.15
N ARG A 199 -7.50 -21.85 16.38
CA ARG A 199 -8.09 -20.52 16.56
C ARG A 199 -7.23 -19.54 15.78
N VAL A 200 -7.83 -18.86 14.80
CA VAL A 200 -7.10 -17.85 14.03
C VAL A 200 -6.71 -16.75 15.03
N PRO A 201 -5.41 -16.46 15.19
CA PRO A 201 -4.97 -15.48 16.18
C PRO A 201 -5.62 -14.13 15.89
N GLU A 202 -5.91 -13.38 16.95
CA GLU A 202 -6.45 -12.02 16.88
C GLU A 202 -5.57 -11.06 16.06
N HIS A 203 -4.32 -11.45 15.78
CA HIS A 203 -3.32 -10.68 15.00
C HIS A 203 -3.16 -11.20 13.56
N ALA A 204 -4.21 -11.80 12.99
CA ALA A 204 -4.20 -12.42 11.65
C ALA A 204 -3.71 -11.49 10.52
N ARG A 205 -3.73 -10.16 10.70
CA ARG A 205 -3.27 -9.19 9.68
C ARG A 205 -1.79 -9.32 9.28
N ASN A 206 -0.94 -9.86 10.15
CA ASN A 206 0.47 -10.17 9.82
C ASN A 206 0.66 -11.62 9.32
N ALA A 207 -0.41 -12.40 9.24
CA ALA A 207 -0.37 -13.77 8.80
C ALA A 207 -0.46 -13.88 7.27
N SER A 208 -0.38 -15.10 6.75
CA SER A 208 -0.59 -15.36 5.32
C SER A 208 -1.97 -14.85 4.86
N ILE A 209 -2.10 -14.53 3.57
CA ILE A 209 -3.37 -14.10 2.97
C ILE A 209 -4.49 -15.12 3.29
N ALA A 210 -4.20 -16.42 3.26
CA ALA A 210 -5.16 -17.46 3.61
C ALA A 210 -5.68 -17.34 5.06
N LYS A 211 -4.79 -17.10 6.03
CA LYS A 211 -5.18 -16.88 7.43
C LYS A 211 -6.00 -15.60 7.60
N GLN A 212 -5.62 -14.53 6.91
CA GLN A 212 -6.39 -13.27 6.90
C GLN A 212 -7.82 -13.49 6.38
N LEU A 213 -7.96 -14.21 5.26
CA LEU A 213 -9.27 -14.52 4.68
C LEU A 213 -10.09 -15.45 5.57
N ALA A 214 -9.48 -16.48 6.17
CA ALA A 214 -10.16 -17.36 7.12
C ALA A 214 -10.74 -16.58 8.30
N TRP A 215 -9.96 -15.64 8.85
CA TRP A 215 -10.43 -14.72 9.89
C TRP A 215 -11.59 -13.84 9.41
N CYS A 216 -11.49 -13.23 8.22
CA CYS A 216 -12.57 -12.40 7.66
C CYS A 216 -13.87 -13.19 7.48
N ILE A 217 -13.77 -14.40 6.94
CA ILE A 217 -14.91 -15.30 6.73
C ILE A 217 -15.63 -15.58 8.05
N GLN A 218 -14.88 -15.92 9.09
CA GLN A 218 -15.44 -16.19 10.41
C GLN A 218 -15.99 -14.93 11.09
N THR A 219 -15.28 -13.81 10.99
CA THR A 219 -15.61 -12.57 11.72
C THR A 219 -16.81 -11.85 11.10
N TYR A 220 -16.93 -11.92 9.77
CA TYR A 220 -17.92 -11.17 9.00
C TYR A 220 -19.00 -12.04 8.36
N ASP A 221 -19.06 -13.32 8.74
CA ASP A 221 -20.03 -14.31 8.25
C ASP A 221 -20.11 -14.38 6.71
N LEU A 222 -18.95 -14.36 6.05
CA LEU A 222 -18.86 -14.46 4.59
C LEU A 222 -18.99 -15.92 4.16
N SER A 223 -19.72 -16.15 3.07
CA SER A 223 -19.88 -17.49 2.50
C SER A 223 -18.77 -17.79 1.49
N LEU A 224 -18.29 -19.04 1.47
CA LEU A 224 -17.47 -19.50 0.36
C LEU A 224 -18.35 -19.88 -0.83
N PRO A 225 -17.85 -19.74 -2.07
CA PRO A 225 -18.57 -20.25 -3.22
C PRO A 225 -18.76 -21.77 -3.06
N THR A 226 -20.01 -22.22 -3.11
CA THR A 226 -20.34 -23.64 -3.21
C THR A 226 -19.65 -24.19 -4.45
N ALA A 227 -19.01 -25.36 -4.34
CA ALA A 227 -18.50 -26.02 -5.53
C ALA A 227 -19.67 -26.18 -6.51
N ALA A 228 -19.56 -25.61 -7.71
CA ALA A 228 -20.48 -25.94 -8.78
C ALA A 228 -20.30 -27.44 -9.04
N THR A 229 -21.29 -28.23 -8.63
CA THR A 229 -21.42 -29.66 -8.93
C THR A 229 -21.56 -29.87 -10.42
#